data_AF-A0AAV4K799-F1
#
_entry.id   AF-A0AAV4K799-F1
#
_cell.length_a   1.000
_cell.length_b   1.000
_cell.length_c   1.000
_cell.angle_alpha   90.00
_cell.angle_beta   90.00
_cell.angle_gamma   90.00
#
_symmetry.space_group_name_H-M   'P 1'
#
loop_
_entity.id
_entity.type
_entity.pdbx_description
1 polymer ?
#
loop_
_entity_poly.entity_id
_entity_poly.type
_entity_poly.pdbx_seq_one_letter_code
_entity_poly.pdbx_strand_id
1 'polypeptide(L)'
;MWVGVFAFSCRCWAPEDYYARMKRVLSALLLGAGLLTACRAPSGETGDLTTRVLFTANGSYDAQADQRGKVPGTAGLRRVEWRSRPPLAAQAVTVEYDGEQRPKGWQMTVQRPEFSAADLAGQQAQAVQTAQGAGTLVRGGPLAGVLLLTGGAAGSGDLRLLTRGYAVQHHPELLPAFAFGP
;
A
#
# COMPACT_ATOMS: atom_id res chain seq x y z
N MET A 1 14.83 1.90 -84.22
CA MET A 1 14.09 0.86 -83.47
C MET A 1 13.37 1.57 -82.31
N TRP A 2 12.11 1.24 -82.09
CA TRP A 2 11.13 1.97 -81.29
C TRP A 2 11.36 2.00 -79.75
N VAL A 3 10.59 2.90 -79.10
CA VAL A 3 9.92 2.84 -77.77
C VAL A 3 10.55 3.60 -76.58
N GLY A 4 9.74 4.49 -75.98
CA GLY A 4 9.77 4.85 -74.53
C GLY A 4 9.65 6.36 -74.24
N VAL A 5 8.48 7.00 -74.29
CA VAL A 5 7.47 7.18 -73.22
C VAL A 5 7.93 8.13 -72.08
N PHE A 6 7.34 9.34 -72.08
CA PHE A 6 6.99 10.28 -70.98
C PHE A 6 8.03 10.65 -69.91
N ALA A 7 8.04 11.82 -69.28
CA ALA A 7 7.51 13.16 -69.50
C ALA A 7 7.97 13.96 -68.25
N PHE A 8 8.24 15.25 -68.43
CA PHE A 8 8.14 16.31 -67.42
C PHE A 8 8.85 16.14 -66.08
N SER A 9 9.85 17.00 -65.85
CA SER A 9 9.97 17.72 -64.58
C SER A 9 10.81 18.98 -64.78
N CYS A 10 10.15 20.08 -65.13
CA CYS A 10 10.66 21.40 -64.80
C CYS A 10 9.46 22.25 -64.40
N ARG A 11 9.29 22.48 -63.09
CA ARG A 11 8.62 23.67 -62.57
C ARG A 11 8.94 23.83 -61.10
N CYS A 12 9.81 24.79 -60.83
CA CYS A 12 9.95 25.42 -59.53
C CYS A 12 8.58 25.98 -59.12
N TRP A 13 8.12 25.65 -57.92
CA TRP A 13 6.92 26.22 -57.33
C TRP A 13 7.32 27.18 -56.20
N ALA A 14 6.68 28.36 -56.23
CA ALA A 14 6.99 29.54 -55.46
C ALA A 14 6.61 29.40 -53.96
N PRO A 15 7.17 30.23 -53.05
CA PRO A 15 7.17 29.98 -51.61
C PRO A 15 5.96 30.57 -50.85
N GLU A 16 4.83 30.83 -51.52
CA GLU A 16 3.71 31.58 -50.91
C GLU A 16 2.59 30.69 -50.31
N ASP A 17 2.58 29.37 -50.54
CA ASP A 17 1.45 28.50 -50.13
C ASP A 17 1.68 27.67 -48.85
N TYR A 18 2.83 27.79 -48.19
CA TYR A 18 3.17 26.93 -47.04
C TYR A 18 2.40 27.29 -45.75
N TYR A 19 2.13 28.57 -45.52
CA TYR A 19 1.52 29.05 -44.26
C TYR A 19 -0.01 28.84 -44.19
N ALA A 20 -0.70 28.72 -45.33
CA ALA A 20 -2.15 28.55 -45.36
C ALA A 20 -2.61 27.11 -45.03
N ARG A 21 -1.80 26.10 -45.37
CA ARG A 21 -2.09 24.69 -45.03
C ARG A 21 -1.83 24.37 -43.56
N MET A 22 -0.85 25.04 -42.93
CA MET A 22 -0.46 24.75 -41.56
C MET A 22 -1.51 25.19 -40.52
N LYS A 23 -2.31 26.22 -40.85
CA LYS A 23 -3.44 26.67 -40.00
C LYS A 23 -4.65 25.73 -39.99
N ARG A 24 -4.86 24.89 -41.00
CA ARG A 24 -6.01 23.96 -41.05
C ARG A 24 -5.74 22.63 -40.34
N VAL A 25 -4.47 22.24 -40.18
CA VAL A 25 -4.08 21.01 -39.47
C VAL A 25 -4.05 21.23 -37.95
N LEU A 26 -3.67 22.43 -37.49
CA LEU A 26 -3.62 22.74 -36.06
C LEU A 26 -5.02 22.79 -35.39
N SER A 27 -6.08 23.13 -36.12
CA SER A 27 -7.43 23.23 -35.54
C SER A 27 -8.13 21.88 -35.31
N ALA A 28 -7.67 20.79 -35.95
CA ALA A 28 -8.27 19.46 -35.78
C ALA A 28 -7.70 18.69 -34.56
N LEU A 29 -6.50 19.05 -34.09
CA LEU A 29 -5.86 18.42 -32.94
C LEU A 29 -6.32 18.97 -31.57
N LEU A 30 -6.96 20.14 -31.54
CA LEU A 30 -7.42 20.78 -30.30
C LEU A 30 -8.79 20.28 -29.80
N LEU A 31 -9.56 19.55 -30.61
CA LEU A 31 -10.89 19.05 -30.23
C LEU A 31 -10.90 17.62 -29.66
N GLY A 32 -9.77 16.90 -29.67
CA GLY A 32 -9.66 15.53 -29.14
C GLY A 32 -9.21 15.43 -27.68
N ALA A 33 -8.83 16.55 -27.04
CA ALA A 33 -8.22 16.54 -25.70
C ALA A 33 -9.23 16.71 -24.53
N GLY A 34 -10.53 16.76 -24.82
CA GLY A 34 -11.56 17.15 -23.84
C GLY A 34 -12.27 16.02 -23.06
N LEU A 35 -11.94 14.74 -23.29
CA LEU A 35 -12.69 13.61 -22.70
C LEU A 35 -11.89 12.70 -21.76
N LEU A 36 -10.67 13.09 -21.35
CA LEU A 36 -9.87 12.33 -20.38
C LEU A 36 -9.90 12.90 -18.95
N THR A 37 -10.81 13.81 -18.65
CA THR A 37 -10.99 14.37 -17.30
C THR A 37 -12.09 13.64 -16.53
N ALA A 38 -11.92 12.34 -16.24
CA ALA A 38 -12.62 11.65 -15.14
C ALA A 38 -12.07 10.24 -14.86
N CYS A 39 -10.76 10.09 -14.68
CA CYS A 39 -10.23 8.96 -13.88
C CYS A 39 -9.50 9.53 -12.67
N ARG A 40 -10.21 10.36 -11.88
CA ARG A 40 -9.77 10.63 -10.52
C ARG A 40 -10.09 9.36 -9.73
N ALA A 41 -9.08 8.54 -9.49
CA ALA A 41 -9.17 7.46 -8.51
C ALA A 41 -9.76 8.07 -7.23
N PRO A 42 -10.70 7.37 -6.55
CA PRO A 42 -11.19 7.85 -5.27
C PRO A 42 -9.96 8.11 -4.40
N SER A 43 -9.90 9.29 -3.77
CA SER A 43 -8.91 9.59 -2.74
C SER A 43 -9.13 8.63 -1.57
N GLY A 44 -8.64 7.40 -1.74
CA GLY A 44 -8.67 6.30 -0.80
C GLY A 44 -7.49 6.44 0.14
N GLU A 45 -7.54 7.46 0.99
CA GLU A 45 -6.56 7.67 2.05
C GLU A 45 -6.42 6.42 2.93
N THR A 46 -7.54 5.75 3.23
CA THR A 46 -7.58 4.42 3.86
C THR A 46 -6.97 3.30 3.02
N GLY A 47 -7.15 3.35 1.70
CA GLY A 47 -6.57 2.39 0.75
C GLY A 47 -5.05 2.51 0.68
N ASP A 48 -4.52 3.73 0.71
CA ASP A 48 -3.08 4.01 0.82
C ASP A 48 -2.54 3.53 2.17
N LEU A 49 -3.21 3.86 3.27
CA LEU A 49 -2.81 3.44 4.61
C LEU A 49 -2.73 1.92 4.75
N THR A 50 -3.78 1.21 4.33
CA THR A 50 -3.84 -0.25 4.38
C THR A 50 -2.72 -0.89 3.55
N THR A 51 -2.48 -0.37 2.35
CA THR A 51 -1.40 -0.83 1.47
C THR A 51 -0.03 -0.62 2.10
N ARG A 52 0.19 0.55 2.69
CA ARG A 52 1.43 0.92 3.38
C ARG A 52 1.70 0.07 4.61
N VAL A 53 0.67 -0.28 5.40
CA VAL A 53 0.78 -1.24 6.50
C VAL A 53 1.23 -2.60 5.98
N LEU A 54 0.60 -3.12 4.93
CA LEU A 54 0.98 -4.41 4.35
C LEU A 54 2.39 -4.42 3.78
N PHE A 55 2.79 -3.36 3.08
CA PHE A 55 4.16 -3.23 2.58
C PHE A 55 5.18 -3.13 3.71
N THR A 56 4.86 -2.45 4.80
CA THR A 56 5.70 -2.39 6.00
C THR A 56 5.82 -3.76 6.67
N ALA A 57 4.69 -4.46 6.86
CA ALA A 57 4.67 -5.80 7.42
C ALA A 57 5.49 -6.81 6.59
N ASN A 58 5.39 -6.74 5.26
CA ASN A 58 6.08 -7.65 4.34
C ASN A 58 7.54 -7.26 4.04
N GLY A 59 7.99 -6.08 4.48
CA GLY A 59 9.39 -5.69 4.47
C GLY A 59 9.83 -4.84 3.28
N SER A 60 8.91 -4.21 2.56
CA SER A 60 9.24 -3.27 1.46
C SER A 60 10.12 -2.10 1.92
N TYR A 61 10.09 -1.76 3.22
CA TYR A 61 10.84 -0.65 3.80
C TYR A 61 12.04 -1.09 4.66
N ASP A 62 12.37 -2.39 4.72
CA ASP A 62 13.41 -2.93 5.61
C ASP A 62 14.80 -2.35 5.37
N ALA A 63 15.11 -1.96 4.13
CA ALA A 63 16.39 -1.36 3.78
C ALA A 63 16.61 0.03 4.41
N GLN A 64 15.54 0.67 4.90
CA GLN A 64 15.54 2.00 5.51
C GLN A 64 15.40 1.93 7.04
N ALA A 65 15.39 0.73 7.62
CA ALA A 65 15.21 0.54 9.05
C ALA A 65 16.43 1.00 9.84
N ASP A 66 16.18 1.55 11.03
CA ASP A 66 17.22 1.92 11.98
C ASP A 66 17.88 0.68 12.59
N GLN A 67 17.09 -0.36 12.84
CA GLN A 67 17.56 -1.64 13.38
C GLN A 67 16.89 -2.82 12.70
N ARG A 68 17.66 -3.88 12.47
CA ARG A 68 17.15 -5.18 12.02
C ARG A 68 17.99 -6.31 12.60
N GLY A 69 17.34 -7.33 13.14
CA GLY A 69 18.06 -8.42 13.79
C GLY A 69 17.20 -9.64 14.11
N LYS A 70 17.84 -10.65 14.69
CA LYS A 70 17.15 -11.75 15.36
C LYS A 70 16.75 -11.30 16.77
N VAL A 71 15.60 -11.76 17.25
CA VAL A 71 15.20 -11.51 18.64
C VAL A 71 15.92 -12.52 19.54
N PRO A 72 16.77 -12.08 20.48
CA PRO A 72 17.51 -13.00 21.35
C PRO A 72 16.57 -13.92 22.14
N GLY A 73 16.97 -15.19 22.31
CA GLY A 73 16.19 -16.17 23.07
C GLY A 73 14.93 -16.72 22.36
N THR A 74 14.74 -16.40 21.08
CA THR A 74 13.59 -16.90 20.29
C THR A 74 14.04 -17.84 19.17
N ALA A 75 13.18 -18.80 18.82
CA ALA A 75 13.38 -19.68 17.68
C ALA A 75 12.96 -18.97 16.38
N GLY A 76 13.91 -18.32 15.70
CA GLY A 76 13.70 -17.80 14.34
C GLY A 76 12.96 -16.47 14.23
N LEU A 77 12.52 -15.86 15.34
CA LEU A 77 11.87 -14.55 15.30
C LEU A 77 12.87 -13.45 14.95
N ARG A 78 12.44 -12.57 14.05
CA ARG A 78 13.20 -11.41 13.59
C ARG A 78 12.44 -10.15 13.91
N ARG A 79 13.19 -9.06 14.12
CA ARG A 79 12.65 -7.73 14.40
C ARG A 79 13.27 -6.72 13.46
N VAL A 80 12.44 -5.80 12.97
CA VAL A 80 12.83 -4.60 12.22
C VAL A 80 12.16 -3.40 12.88
N GLU A 81 12.91 -2.31 13.03
CA GLU A 81 12.45 -1.11 13.72
C GLU A 81 12.81 0.15 12.93
N TRP A 82 11.85 1.06 12.84
CA TRP A 82 11.97 2.40 12.28
C TRP A 82 11.54 3.43 13.33
N ARG A 83 12.47 4.28 13.75
CA ARG A 83 12.30 5.41 14.67
C ARG A 83 12.60 6.73 13.98
N SER A 84 13.63 6.78 13.15
CA SER A 84 14.09 8.04 12.54
C SER A 84 13.23 8.44 11.34
N ARG A 85 12.79 7.46 10.55
CA ARG A 85 11.91 7.64 9.37
C ARG A 85 10.90 6.50 9.29
N PRO A 86 9.85 6.52 10.12
CA PRO A 86 8.86 5.46 10.15
C PRO A 86 8.08 5.39 8.84
N PRO A 87 7.80 4.19 8.29
CA PRO A 87 7.01 4.05 7.06
C PRO A 87 5.56 4.51 7.21
N LEU A 88 5.05 4.53 8.44
CA LEU A 88 3.70 4.95 8.81
C LEU A 88 3.74 6.28 9.58
N ALA A 89 2.67 7.07 9.51
CA ALA A 89 2.53 8.31 10.30
C ALA A 89 2.41 7.97 11.80
N ALA A 90 3.55 7.93 12.47
CA ALA A 90 3.73 7.46 13.84
C ALA A 90 5.09 7.90 14.38
N GLN A 91 5.30 7.79 15.70
CA GLN A 91 6.59 8.05 16.32
C GLN A 91 7.61 6.95 15.98
N ALA A 92 7.19 5.69 15.97
CA ALA A 92 8.01 4.56 15.60
C ALA A 92 7.14 3.39 15.11
N VAL A 93 7.73 2.53 14.29
CA VAL A 93 7.13 1.28 13.84
C VAL A 93 8.10 0.15 14.13
N THR A 94 7.60 -0.94 14.70
CA THR A 94 8.37 -2.17 14.93
C THR A 94 7.60 -3.34 14.36
N VAL A 95 8.24 -4.14 13.53
CA VAL A 95 7.68 -5.40 13.00
C VAL A 95 8.47 -6.57 13.52
N GLU A 96 7.76 -7.52 14.14
CA GLU A 96 8.28 -8.82 14.50
C GLU A 96 7.66 -9.89 13.61
N TYR A 97 8.48 -10.81 13.12
CA TYR A 97 8.02 -11.81 12.16
C TYR A 97 8.84 -13.09 12.24
N ASP A 98 8.20 -14.19 11.87
CA ASP A 98 8.86 -15.48 11.66
C ASP A 98 9.73 -15.40 10.40
N GLY A 99 11.03 -15.66 10.53
CA GLY A 99 12.00 -15.59 9.44
C GLY A 99 11.66 -16.48 8.25
N GLU A 100 10.99 -17.61 8.45
CA GLU A 100 10.66 -18.58 7.40
C GLU A 100 9.31 -18.28 6.73
N GLN A 101 8.41 -17.54 7.40
CA GLN A 101 7.04 -17.33 6.94
C GLN A 101 6.50 -15.92 7.22
N ARG A 102 7.31 -14.89 6.94
CA ARG A 102 6.94 -13.49 7.16
C ARG A 102 5.55 -13.09 6.67
N PRO A 103 5.08 -13.46 5.45
CA PRO A 103 3.75 -13.04 5.00
C PRO A 103 2.60 -13.64 5.81
N LYS A 104 2.83 -14.77 6.49
CA LYS A 104 1.80 -15.50 7.25
C LYS A 104 1.84 -15.19 8.74
N GLY A 105 3.03 -14.93 9.30
CA GLY A 105 3.25 -14.72 10.72
C GLY A 105 4.02 -13.44 11.00
N TRP A 106 3.29 -12.36 11.31
CA TRP A 106 3.89 -11.10 11.75
C TRP A 106 3.02 -10.37 12.78
N GLN A 107 3.68 -9.52 13.54
CA GLN A 107 3.12 -8.50 14.39
C GLN A 107 3.76 -7.17 14.06
N MET A 108 2.98 -6.11 14.09
CA MET A 108 3.43 -4.74 14.01
C MET A 108 2.98 -3.97 15.25
N THR A 109 3.89 -3.22 15.84
CA THR A 109 3.59 -2.22 16.86
C THR A 109 3.84 -0.85 16.25
N VAL A 110 2.83 0.02 16.30
CA VAL A 110 2.88 1.39 15.82
C VAL A 110 2.76 2.29 17.04
N GLN A 111 3.84 3.00 17.36
CA GLN A 111 3.91 3.86 18.54
C GLN A 111 3.32 5.23 18.22
N ARG A 112 2.32 5.67 19.00
CA ARG A 112 1.60 6.92 18.81
C ARG A 112 1.23 7.19 17.33
N PRO A 113 0.41 6.32 16.71
CA PRO A 113 -0.04 6.54 15.35
C PRO A 113 -0.88 7.82 15.25
N GLU A 114 -0.78 8.50 14.11
CA GLU A 114 -1.68 9.60 13.74
C GLU A 114 -3.01 9.10 13.15
N PHE A 115 -3.23 7.78 13.18
CA PHE A 115 -4.42 7.08 12.72
C PHE A 115 -4.90 6.07 13.78
N SER A 116 -6.15 5.64 13.68
CA SER A 116 -6.80 4.73 14.61
C SER A 116 -6.97 3.32 14.05
N ALA A 117 -7.35 2.37 14.92
CA ALA A 117 -7.79 1.04 14.49
C ALA A 117 -9.01 1.11 13.56
N ALA A 118 -9.90 2.09 13.76
CA ALA A 118 -11.09 2.29 12.92
C ALA A 118 -10.70 2.73 11.50
N ASP A 119 -9.67 3.56 11.35
CA ASP A 119 -9.18 4.00 10.03
C ASP A 119 -8.61 2.85 9.22
N LEU A 120 -8.03 1.83 9.87
CA LEU A 120 -7.53 0.62 9.22
C LEU A 120 -8.62 -0.40 8.91
N ALA A 121 -9.51 -0.66 9.87
CA ALA A 121 -10.52 -1.70 9.73
C ALA A 121 -11.69 -1.26 8.85
N GLY A 122 -12.02 0.03 8.87
CA GLY A 122 -13.15 0.61 8.13
C GLY A 122 -14.45 -0.16 8.37
N GLN A 123 -15.21 -0.37 7.28
CA GLN A 123 -16.46 -1.13 7.31
C GLN A 123 -16.28 -2.62 7.60
N GLN A 124 -15.04 -3.12 7.58
CA GLN A 124 -14.72 -4.53 7.81
C GLN A 124 -14.38 -4.81 9.28
N ALA A 125 -14.57 -3.83 10.16
CA ALA A 125 -14.31 -3.93 11.59
C ALA A 125 -15.33 -4.86 12.28
N GLN A 126 -14.82 -5.89 12.95
CA GLN A 126 -15.59 -6.67 13.91
C GLN A 126 -14.99 -6.47 15.30
N ALA A 127 -15.78 -5.94 16.23
CA ALA A 127 -15.39 -5.87 17.63
C ALA A 127 -15.24 -7.28 18.22
N VAL A 128 -14.15 -7.51 18.94
CA VAL A 128 -13.86 -8.79 19.59
C VAL A 128 -13.35 -8.56 21.01
N GLN A 129 -13.65 -9.48 21.91
CA GLN A 129 -13.06 -9.50 23.24
C GLN A 129 -11.85 -10.45 23.24
N THR A 130 -10.74 -9.99 23.80
CA THR A 130 -9.50 -10.78 23.90
C THR A 130 -9.06 -10.91 25.35
N ALA A 131 -8.12 -11.82 25.60
CA ALA A 131 -7.45 -11.92 26.90
C ALA A 131 -6.69 -10.63 27.29
N GLN A 132 -6.38 -9.77 26.32
CA GLN A 132 -5.65 -8.51 26.51
C GLN A 132 -6.58 -7.28 26.49
N GLY A 133 -7.91 -7.49 26.49
CA GLY A 133 -8.91 -6.43 26.42
C GLY A 133 -9.68 -6.40 25.11
N ALA A 134 -10.40 -5.31 24.87
CA ALA A 134 -11.15 -5.10 23.64
C ALA A 134 -10.21 -4.99 22.43
N GLY A 135 -10.62 -5.57 21.30
CA GLY A 135 -9.90 -5.51 20.05
C GLY A 135 -10.83 -5.39 18.85
N THR A 136 -10.24 -5.26 17.67
CA THR A 136 -10.97 -5.23 16.39
C THR A 136 -10.35 -6.24 15.44
N LEU A 137 -11.12 -7.23 15.00
CA LEU A 137 -10.74 -8.15 13.93
C LEU A 137 -11.20 -7.56 12.60
N VAL A 138 -10.28 -7.47 11.63
CA VAL A 138 -10.62 -7.07 10.25
C VAL A 138 -11.14 -8.29 9.48
N ARG A 139 -12.36 -8.22 8.94
CA ARG A 139 -13.06 -9.37 8.33
C ARG A 139 -12.92 -9.48 6.82
N GLY A 140 -12.54 -8.40 6.15
CA GLY A 140 -12.48 -8.33 4.69
C GLY A 140 -11.39 -7.37 4.21
N GLY A 141 -11.18 -7.36 2.90
CA GLY A 141 -10.16 -6.53 2.26
C GLY A 141 -8.73 -7.01 2.51
N PRO A 142 -7.72 -6.16 2.21
CA PRO A 142 -6.32 -6.58 2.24
C PRO A 142 -5.78 -6.96 3.63
N LEU A 143 -6.38 -6.43 4.71
CA LEU A 143 -6.03 -6.76 6.10
C LEU A 143 -6.94 -7.84 6.71
N ALA A 144 -7.72 -8.57 5.91
CA ALA A 144 -8.58 -9.63 6.43
C ALA A 144 -7.78 -10.63 7.30
N GLY A 145 -8.29 -10.90 8.50
CA GLY A 145 -7.65 -11.78 9.48
C GLY A 145 -6.56 -11.12 10.32
N VAL A 146 -6.40 -9.81 10.26
CA VAL A 146 -5.53 -9.04 11.18
C VAL A 146 -6.34 -8.59 12.40
N LEU A 147 -5.80 -8.84 13.58
CA LEU A 147 -6.33 -8.36 14.86
C LEU A 147 -5.63 -7.05 15.24
N LEU A 148 -6.43 -6.03 15.54
CA LEU A 148 -6.02 -4.71 15.99
C LEU A 148 -6.29 -4.61 17.49
N LEU A 149 -5.27 -4.29 18.27
CA LEU A 149 -5.35 -4.10 19.72
C LEU A 149 -4.87 -2.69 20.07
N THR A 150 -5.70 -1.99 20.83
CA THR A 150 -5.41 -0.64 21.36
C THR A 150 -5.23 -0.73 22.87
N GLY A 151 -4.12 -0.20 23.39
CA GLY A 151 -3.82 -0.32 24.82
C GLY A 151 -3.40 -1.73 25.24
N GLY A 152 -2.98 -1.88 26.50
CA GLY A 152 -2.40 -3.12 27.03
C GLY A 152 -0.87 -3.17 26.89
N ALA A 153 -0.31 -4.33 26.55
CA ALA A 153 1.15 -4.54 26.42
C ALA A 153 1.84 -3.63 25.38
N ALA A 154 1.06 -3.01 24.49
CA ALA A 154 1.56 -2.03 23.53
C ALA A 154 1.86 -0.66 24.16
N GLY A 155 1.28 -0.33 25.32
CA GLY A 155 1.32 1.01 25.90
C GLY A 155 0.06 1.83 25.59
N SER A 156 -0.23 2.83 26.43
CA SER A 156 -1.38 3.72 26.21
C SER A 156 -1.13 4.60 24.98
N GLY A 157 -2.01 4.51 23.98
CA GLY A 157 -1.90 5.29 22.74
C GLY A 157 -1.14 4.58 21.61
N ASP A 158 -0.64 3.37 21.84
CA ASP A 158 0.00 2.56 20.80
C ASP A 158 -0.99 1.57 20.19
N LEU A 159 -0.76 1.26 18.92
CA LEU A 159 -1.56 0.32 18.15
C LEU A 159 -0.74 -0.92 17.83
N ARG A 160 -1.28 -2.08 18.18
CA ARG A 160 -0.69 -3.38 17.84
C ARG A 160 -1.55 -4.11 16.83
N LEU A 161 -0.94 -4.55 15.75
CA LEU A 161 -1.54 -5.33 14.69
C LEU A 161 -0.86 -6.70 14.67
N LEU A 162 -1.62 -7.78 14.58
CA LEU A 162 -1.04 -9.11 14.46
C LEU A 162 -1.88 -10.05 13.61
N THR A 163 -1.22 -10.95 12.89
CA THR A 163 -1.90 -12.03 12.17
C THR A 163 -2.21 -13.19 13.09
N ARG A 164 -3.18 -14.01 12.67
CA ARG A 164 -3.44 -15.31 13.32
C ARG A 164 -2.18 -16.19 13.35
N GLY A 165 -1.37 -16.18 12.28
CA GLY A 165 -0.14 -16.97 12.20
C GLY A 165 0.87 -16.61 13.28
N TYR A 166 1.03 -15.32 13.59
CA TYR A 166 1.86 -14.87 14.70
C TYR A 166 1.26 -15.26 16.05
N ALA A 167 -0.05 -15.08 16.22
CA ALA A 167 -0.75 -15.45 17.45
C ALA A 167 -0.60 -16.94 17.80
N VAL A 168 -0.67 -17.85 16.81
CA VAL A 168 -0.50 -19.30 17.04
C VAL A 168 0.84 -19.63 17.72
N GLN A 169 1.90 -18.91 17.36
CA GLN A 169 3.24 -19.20 17.85
C GLN A 169 3.59 -18.46 19.15
N HIS A 170 3.13 -17.21 19.29
CA HIS A 170 3.63 -16.31 20.34
C HIS A 170 2.55 -15.82 21.31
N HIS A 171 1.28 -15.85 20.91
CA HIS A 171 0.15 -15.35 21.71
C HIS A 171 -1.08 -16.25 21.57
N PRO A 172 -0.99 -17.53 21.96
CA PRO A 172 -2.09 -18.48 21.80
C PRO A 172 -3.36 -18.06 22.54
N GLU A 173 -3.24 -17.24 23.60
CA GLU A 173 -4.35 -16.65 24.34
C GLU A 173 -5.24 -15.73 23.50
N LEU A 174 -4.74 -15.21 22.37
CA LEU A 174 -5.49 -14.34 21.46
C LEU A 174 -6.26 -15.12 20.39
N LEU A 175 -6.02 -16.42 20.24
CA LEU A 175 -6.64 -17.23 19.18
C LEU A 175 -8.19 -17.23 19.18
N PRO A 176 -8.89 -17.19 20.33
CA PRO A 176 -10.35 -17.09 20.33
C PRO A 176 -10.87 -15.84 19.60
N ALA A 177 -10.11 -14.75 19.56
CA ALA A 177 -10.50 -13.51 18.89
C ALA A 177 -10.48 -13.63 17.35
N PHE A 178 -9.80 -14.64 16.80
CA PHE A 178 -9.76 -14.94 15.37
C PHE A 178 -10.79 -15.98 14.93
N ALA A 179 -11.51 -16.58 15.88
CA ALA A 179 -12.59 -17.51 15.55
C ALA A 179 -13.67 -16.76 14.75
N PHE A 180 -14.27 -17.44 13.78
CA PHE A 180 -15.51 -16.96 13.21
C PHE A 180 -16.53 -16.92 14.35
N GLY A 181 -17.13 -15.75 14.58
CA GLY A 181 -18.29 -15.66 15.47
C GLY A 181 -19.39 -16.62 15.00
N PRO A 182 -20.30 -17.02 15.89
CA PRO A 182 -21.41 -17.91 15.55
C PRO A 182 -22.22 -17.43 14.34
#